data_AF-A0A1G1G031-F1
#
_entry.id   AF-A0A1G1G031-F1
#
_cell.length_a   1.000
_cell.length_b   1.000
_cell.length_c   1.000
_cell.angle_alpha   90.00
_cell.angle_beta   90.00
_cell.angle_gamma   90.00
#
_symmetry.space_group_name_H-M   'P 1'
#
loop_
_entity.id
_entity.type
_entity.pdbx_description
1 polymer ?
#
loop_
_entity_poly.entity_id
_entity_poly.type
_entity_poly.pdbx_seq_one_letter_code
_entity_poly.pdbx_strand_id
1 'polypeptide(L)'
;MGVLIDDLLSFSRMGRAGMTSTLVDLNRLVDDSCRNLAADLAGREITWTIASLPTIRGDAAMLRLVLDNLLGNAVKFTRTTPHALIEVGWSVDEERLETVIFVRDNGVGFNMKYVDKLFGLFQRLHRTEDFEGTGVGLANVRRIIGRHGGRTWGEGKVGEGATFYFSLPLTRRIHDDAPDQEYFTG
;
A
#
# COMPACT_ATOMS: atom_id res chain seq x y z
N MET A 1 15.12 -6.45 20.88
CA MET A 1 15.16 -4.99 21.14
C MET A 1 15.68 -4.15 19.97
N GLY A 2 16.35 -4.70 18.93
CA GLY A 2 16.80 -3.92 17.76
C GLY A 2 15.68 -3.45 16.81
N VAL A 3 14.65 -4.28 16.60
CA VAL A 3 13.60 -4.06 15.59
C VAL A 3 12.87 -2.71 15.71
N LEU A 4 12.59 -2.24 16.93
CA LEU A 4 11.93 -0.94 17.12
C LEU A 4 12.82 0.25 16.75
N ILE A 5 14.11 0.15 17.06
CA ILE A 5 15.11 1.18 16.73
C ILE A 5 15.32 1.17 15.21
N ASP A 6 15.44 -0.01 14.60
CA ASP A 6 15.60 -0.18 13.16
C ASP A 6 14.39 0.37 12.39
N ASP A 7 13.17 0.08 12.85
CA ASP A 7 11.94 0.60 12.25
C ASP A 7 11.83 2.12 12.36
N LEU A 8 12.23 2.70 13.50
CA LEU A 8 12.25 4.15 13.68
C LEU A 8 13.30 4.82 12.78
N LEU A 9 14.48 4.23 12.66
CA LEU A 9 15.54 4.70 11.77
C LEU A 9 15.11 4.59 10.30
N SER A 10 14.45 3.50 9.92
CA SER A 10 13.88 3.29 8.59
C SER A 10 12.82 4.35 8.28
N PHE A 11 11.85 4.56 9.19
CA PHE A 11 10.82 5.61 9.06
C PHE A 11 11.44 7.01 8.93
N SER A 12 12.48 7.32 9.72
CA SER A 12 13.20 8.60 9.66
C SER A 12 13.93 8.80 8.33
N ARG A 13 14.63 7.77 7.83
CA ARG A 13 15.33 7.80 6.54
C ARG A 13 14.36 7.95 5.37
N MET A 14 13.20 7.29 5.43
CA MET A 14 12.17 7.34 4.39
C MET A 14 11.66 8.77 4.13
N GLY A 15 11.74 9.64 5.13
CA GLY A 15 11.42 11.06 5.01
C GLY A 15 12.38 11.90 4.20
N ARG A 16 13.65 11.50 4.14
CA ARG A 16 14.75 12.29 3.55
C ARG A 16 15.30 11.67 2.28
N ALA A 17 14.96 10.42 1.99
CA ALA A 17 15.38 9.73 0.77
C ALA A 17 14.89 10.48 -0.47
N GLY A 18 15.72 10.65 -1.49
CA GLY A 18 15.27 11.12 -2.81
C GLY A 18 14.15 10.22 -3.36
N MET A 19 13.28 10.75 -4.20
CA MET A 19 12.21 10.00 -4.86
C MET A 19 12.43 10.04 -6.36
N THR A 20 12.48 8.87 -6.98
CA THR A 20 12.62 8.77 -8.44
C THR A 20 11.28 8.39 -9.04
N SER A 21 10.59 9.35 -9.65
CA SER A 21 9.28 9.12 -10.23
C SER A 21 9.40 8.52 -11.64
N THR A 22 8.88 7.31 -11.81
CA THR A 22 8.89 6.52 -13.06
C THR A 22 7.52 5.91 -13.31
N LEU A 23 7.30 5.32 -14.49
CA LEU A 23 6.12 4.49 -14.72
C LEU A 23 6.33 3.13 -14.04
N VAL A 24 5.36 2.75 -13.20
CA VAL A 24 5.41 1.55 -12.37
C VAL A 24 4.22 0.66 -12.70
N ASP A 25 4.50 -0.56 -13.14
CA ASP A 25 3.51 -1.61 -13.33
C ASP A 25 3.15 -2.23 -11.96
N LEU A 26 1.96 -1.91 -11.46
CA LEU A 26 1.51 -2.39 -10.15
C LEU A 26 1.25 -3.91 -10.13
N ASN A 27 0.93 -4.53 -11.26
CA ASN A 27 0.74 -5.99 -11.31
C ASN A 27 2.04 -6.69 -10.94
N ARG A 28 3.16 -6.25 -11.52
CA ARG A 28 4.48 -6.82 -11.22
C ARG A 28 4.85 -6.68 -9.75
N LEU A 29 4.59 -5.52 -9.16
CA LEU A 29 4.90 -5.30 -7.75
C LEU A 29 4.05 -6.18 -6.83
N VAL A 30 2.74 -6.30 -7.12
CA VAL A 30 1.84 -7.18 -6.34
C VAL A 30 2.25 -8.63 -6.48
N ASP A 31 2.56 -9.10 -7.69
CA ASP A 31 3.03 -10.46 -7.94
C ASP A 31 4.31 -10.78 -7.15
N ASP A 32 5.29 -9.85 -7.17
CA ASP A 32 6.52 -10.03 -6.40
C ASP A 32 6.25 -10.04 -4.89
N SER A 33 5.36 -9.20 -4.39
CA SER A 33 4.96 -9.18 -2.98
C SER A 33 4.27 -10.49 -2.57
N CYS A 34 3.34 -10.98 -3.38
CA CYS A 34 2.66 -12.25 -3.14
C CYS A 34 3.64 -13.44 -3.16
N ARG A 35 4.61 -13.46 -4.10
CA ARG A 35 5.67 -14.48 -4.12
C ARG A 35 6.52 -14.47 -2.86
N ASN A 36 6.92 -13.30 -2.38
CA ASN A 36 7.71 -13.18 -1.16
C ASN A 36 6.92 -13.65 0.08
N LEU A 37 5.63 -13.32 0.15
CA LEU A 37 4.76 -13.75 1.23
C LEU A 37 4.42 -15.24 1.17
N ALA A 38 4.48 -15.87 -0.01
CA ALA A 38 4.19 -17.29 -0.17
C ALA A 38 5.13 -18.19 0.66
N ALA A 39 6.39 -17.79 0.84
CA ALA A 39 7.34 -18.49 1.68
C ALA A 39 6.92 -18.53 3.16
N ASP A 40 6.17 -17.53 3.62
CA ASP A 40 5.74 -17.37 5.02
C ASP A 40 4.36 -17.99 5.30
N LEU A 41 3.68 -18.55 4.30
CA LEU A 41 2.33 -19.10 4.46
C LEU A 41 2.29 -20.40 5.26
N ALA A 42 3.43 -21.07 5.48
CA ALA A 42 3.55 -22.29 6.30
C ALA A 42 2.51 -23.38 5.95
N GLY A 43 2.15 -23.51 4.66
CA GLY A 43 1.16 -24.47 4.17
C GLY A 43 -0.30 -24.02 4.28
N ARG A 44 -0.57 -22.78 4.70
CA ARG A 44 -1.91 -22.18 4.69
C ARG A 44 -2.31 -21.76 3.27
N GLU A 45 -3.53 -22.08 2.90
CA GLU A 45 -4.13 -21.63 1.64
C GLU A 45 -4.74 -20.23 1.80
N ILE A 46 -4.44 -19.35 0.84
CA ILE A 46 -5.06 -18.03 0.69
C ILE A 46 -5.60 -17.95 -0.72
N THR A 47 -6.88 -17.59 -0.84
CA THR A 47 -7.48 -17.23 -2.12
C THR A 47 -7.14 -15.79 -2.44
N TRP A 48 -6.42 -15.58 -3.53
CA TRP A 48 -6.05 -14.26 -4.03
C TRP A 48 -6.97 -13.85 -5.18
N THR A 49 -7.61 -12.68 -5.05
CA THR A 49 -8.39 -12.05 -6.11
C THR A 49 -7.71 -10.75 -6.50
N ILE A 50 -6.90 -10.76 -7.56
CA ILE A 50 -6.15 -9.58 -8.00
C ILE A 50 -6.75 -9.08 -9.31
N ALA A 51 -7.26 -7.86 -9.32
CA ALA A 51 -7.73 -7.20 -10.53
C ALA A 51 -6.54 -6.86 -11.45
N SER A 52 -6.79 -6.60 -12.74
CA SER A 52 -5.77 -6.06 -13.64
C SER A 52 -5.44 -4.62 -13.22
N LEU A 53 -4.30 -4.42 -12.55
CA LEU A 53 -3.91 -3.16 -11.93
C LEU A 53 -3.32 -2.18 -12.96
N PRO A 54 -3.46 -0.86 -12.75
CA PRO A 54 -2.98 0.13 -13.68
C PRO A 54 -1.46 0.33 -13.55
N THR A 55 -0.85 0.89 -14.60
CA THR A 55 0.47 1.50 -14.49
C THR A 55 0.33 2.91 -13.93
N ILE A 56 1.09 3.25 -12.89
CA ILE A 56 1.02 4.55 -12.22
C ILE A 56 2.39 5.23 -12.20
N ARG A 57 2.45 6.56 -12.00
CA ARG A 57 3.72 7.25 -11.78
C ARG A 57 4.09 7.28 -10.31
N GLY A 58 5.32 6.87 -10.01
CA GLY A 58 5.86 6.93 -8.67
C GLY A 58 7.22 6.27 -8.55
N ASP A 59 7.69 6.15 -7.32
CA ASP A 59 8.93 5.46 -6.99
C ASP A 59 8.64 3.99 -6.72
N ALA A 60 9.13 3.12 -7.62
CA ALA A 60 8.84 1.69 -7.59
C ALA A 60 9.27 1.03 -6.27
N ALA A 61 10.40 1.44 -5.69
CA ALA A 61 10.90 0.87 -4.45
C ALA A 61 10.01 1.28 -3.26
N MET A 62 9.57 2.54 -3.22
CA MET A 62 8.65 2.99 -2.17
C MET A 62 7.25 2.37 -2.30
N LEU A 63 6.72 2.28 -3.53
CA LEU A 63 5.41 1.66 -3.76
C LEU A 63 5.43 0.16 -3.45
N ARG A 64 6.56 -0.51 -3.71
CA ARG A 64 6.76 -1.89 -3.28
C ARG A 64 6.64 -2.03 -1.76
N LEU A 65 7.26 -1.13 -1.00
CA LEU A 65 7.12 -1.11 0.46
C LEU A 65 5.67 -0.89 0.91
N VAL A 66 4.89 -0.07 0.20
CA VAL A 66 3.45 0.10 0.48
C VAL A 66 2.72 -1.23 0.33
N LEU A 67 2.92 -1.90 -0.82
CA LEU A 67 2.26 -3.17 -1.13
C LEU A 67 2.68 -4.27 -0.17
N ASP A 68 3.98 -4.41 0.13
CA ASP A 68 4.47 -5.39 1.10
C ASP A 68 3.85 -5.17 2.50
N ASN A 69 3.68 -3.92 2.94
CA ASN A 69 3.04 -3.62 4.21
C ASN A 69 1.54 -3.95 4.23
N LEU A 70 0.81 -3.60 3.16
CA LEU A 70 -0.63 -3.86 3.09
C LEU A 70 -0.94 -5.34 2.92
N LEU A 71 -0.26 -6.03 1.99
CA LEU A 71 -0.43 -7.46 1.74
C LEU A 71 0.07 -8.29 2.92
N GLY A 72 1.20 -7.91 3.52
CA GLY A 72 1.70 -8.55 4.74
C GLY A 72 0.71 -8.42 5.92
N ASN A 73 0.05 -7.27 6.05
CA ASN A 73 -1.03 -7.10 7.04
C ASN A 73 -2.24 -7.99 6.72
N ALA A 74 -2.70 -8.03 5.47
CA ALA A 74 -3.82 -8.88 5.06
C ALA A 74 -3.53 -10.37 5.32
N VAL A 75 -2.33 -10.85 4.97
CA VAL A 75 -1.87 -12.21 5.27
C VAL A 75 -1.82 -12.46 6.78
N LYS A 76 -1.26 -11.52 7.55
CA LYS A 76 -1.15 -11.64 9.01
C LYS A 76 -2.53 -11.70 9.69
N PHE A 77 -3.44 -10.79 9.35
CA PHE A 77 -4.72 -10.64 10.04
C PHE A 77 -5.78 -11.67 9.61
N THR A 78 -5.53 -12.42 8.54
CA THR A 78 -6.31 -13.60 8.14
C THR A 78 -5.77 -14.91 8.73
N ARG A 79 -4.71 -14.89 9.56
CA ARG A 79 -4.05 -16.11 10.07
C ARG A 79 -5.01 -17.07 10.80
N THR A 80 -6.00 -16.53 11.50
CA THR A 80 -7.02 -17.30 12.22
C THR A 80 -8.26 -17.59 11.38
N THR A 81 -8.30 -17.17 10.12
CA THR A 81 -9.44 -17.36 9.20
C THR A 81 -9.25 -18.65 8.40
N PRO A 82 -10.19 -19.64 8.49
CA PRO A 82 -10.07 -20.92 7.80
C PRO A 82 -10.00 -20.81 6.27
N HIS A 83 -10.76 -19.87 5.70
CA HIS A 83 -10.77 -19.57 4.26
C HIS A 83 -10.33 -18.13 4.05
N ALA A 84 -9.02 -17.89 4.12
CA ALA A 84 -8.46 -16.56 3.94
C ALA A 84 -8.66 -16.09 2.49
N LEU A 85 -9.32 -14.94 2.35
CA LEU A 85 -9.54 -14.24 1.08
C LEU A 85 -8.82 -12.90 1.15
N ILE A 86 -7.95 -12.64 0.18
CA ILE A 86 -7.30 -11.35 0.01
C ILE A 86 -7.57 -10.86 -1.40
N GLU A 87 -8.03 -9.62 -1.51
CA GLU A 87 -8.37 -8.99 -2.76
C GLU A 87 -7.59 -7.70 -2.95
N VAL A 88 -7.09 -7.50 -4.17
CA VAL A 88 -6.43 -6.26 -4.58
C VAL A 88 -7.17 -5.71 -5.79
N GLY A 89 -7.65 -4.49 -5.67
CA GLY A 89 -8.41 -3.83 -6.71
C GLY A 89 -8.12 -2.35 -6.78
N TRP A 90 -8.74 -1.69 -7.75
CA TRP A 90 -8.56 -0.27 -7.96
C TRP A 90 -9.78 0.37 -8.64
N SER A 91 -9.86 1.69 -8.55
CA SER A 91 -10.82 2.53 -9.25
C SER A 91 -10.23 3.90 -9.54
N VAL A 92 -10.92 4.69 -10.36
CA VAL A 92 -10.60 6.11 -10.58
C VAL A 92 -11.64 6.94 -9.83
N ASP A 93 -11.17 7.89 -9.04
CA ASP A 93 -11.98 8.99 -8.50
C ASP A 93 -11.76 10.20 -9.43
N GLU A 94 -12.71 10.43 -10.34
CA GLU A 94 -12.63 11.51 -11.33
C GLU A 94 -12.80 12.89 -10.68
N GLU A 95 -13.56 12.99 -9.59
CA GLU A 95 -13.78 14.26 -8.88
C GLU A 95 -12.49 14.74 -8.20
N ARG A 96 -11.72 13.80 -7.63
CA ARG A 96 -10.44 14.09 -6.98
C ARG A 96 -9.24 13.92 -7.89
N LEU A 97 -9.44 13.49 -9.13
CA LEU A 97 -8.40 13.20 -10.12
C LEU A 97 -7.32 12.27 -9.54
N GLU A 98 -7.73 11.15 -8.94
CA GLU A 98 -6.82 10.18 -8.34
C GLU A 98 -7.16 8.74 -8.74
N THR A 99 -6.14 7.89 -8.80
CA THR A 99 -6.30 6.44 -8.86
C THR A 99 -6.32 5.92 -7.43
N VAL A 100 -7.38 5.20 -7.07
CA VAL A 100 -7.54 4.57 -5.75
C VAL A 100 -7.21 3.09 -5.89
N ILE A 101 -6.33 2.59 -5.04
CA ILE A 101 -5.97 1.18 -4.93
C ILE A 101 -6.40 0.71 -3.54
N PHE A 102 -6.91 -0.52 -3.46
CA PHE A 102 -7.28 -1.13 -2.19
C PHE A 102 -6.72 -2.53 -2.03
N VAL A 103 -6.49 -2.90 -0.78
CA VAL A 103 -6.23 -4.28 -0.33
C VAL A 103 -7.31 -4.62 0.69
N ARG A 104 -8.11 -5.65 0.39
CA ARG A 104 -9.21 -6.13 1.22
C ARG A 104 -8.90 -7.54 1.72
N ASP A 105 -9.22 -7.80 2.98
CA ASP A 105 -9.12 -9.11 3.61
C ASP A 105 -10.40 -9.47 4.37
N ASN A 106 -10.64 -10.76 4.59
CA ASN A 106 -11.72 -11.28 5.44
C ASN A 106 -11.20 -11.75 6.82
N GLY A 107 -10.17 -11.07 7.33
CA GLY A 107 -9.52 -11.39 8.58
C GLY A 107 -10.30 -10.90 9.80
N VAL A 108 -9.57 -10.64 10.88
CA VAL A 108 -10.16 -10.21 12.16
C VAL A 108 -10.84 -8.85 12.11
N GLY A 109 -10.54 -8.01 11.11
CA GLY A 109 -11.04 -6.64 11.00
C GLY A 109 -10.72 -5.76 12.21
N PHE A 110 -11.27 -4.55 12.28
CA PHE A 110 -11.03 -3.66 13.43
C PHE A 110 -12.24 -2.79 13.74
N ASN A 111 -12.22 -2.13 14.90
CA ASN A 111 -13.29 -1.22 15.29
C ASN A 111 -13.06 0.18 14.69
N MET A 112 -14.01 0.66 13.88
CA MET A 112 -13.94 1.97 13.21
C MET A 112 -13.75 3.16 14.15
N LYS A 113 -14.06 3.04 15.45
CA LYS A 113 -13.73 4.09 16.44
C LYS A 113 -12.23 4.40 16.56
N TYR A 114 -11.37 3.53 16.01
CA TYR A 114 -9.92 3.70 16.00
C TYR A 114 -9.36 4.03 14.61
N VAL A 115 -10.21 4.31 13.61
CA VAL A 115 -9.80 4.58 12.23
C VAL A 115 -8.77 5.71 12.14
N ASP A 116 -8.94 6.78 12.92
CA ASP A 116 -8.06 7.95 12.93
C ASP A 116 -6.65 7.63 13.44
N LYS A 117 -6.50 6.51 14.15
CA LYS A 117 -5.22 6.04 14.71
C LYS A 117 -4.50 5.06 13.79
N LEU A 118 -5.16 4.51 12.76
CA LEU A 118 -4.60 3.42 11.93
C LEU A 118 -3.21 3.70 11.38
N PHE A 119 -2.99 4.93 10.93
CA PHE A 119 -1.77 5.35 10.25
C PHE A 119 -0.81 6.13 11.15
N GLY A 120 -1.07 6.16 12.46
CA GLY A 120 -0.16 6.76 13.43
C GLY A 120 1.03 5.86 13.71
N LEU A 121 2.15 6.46 14.14
CA LEU A 121 3.34 5.71 14.51
C LEU A 121 3.08 4.90 15.79
N PHE A 122 3.52 3.64 15.80
CA PHE A 122 3.34 2.68 16.91
C PHE A 122 1.88 2.42 17.27
N GLN A 123 0.94 2.67 16.35
CA GLN A 123 -0.47 2.40 16.57
C GLN A 123 -0.77 0.94 16.25
N ARG A 124 -1.42 0.26 17.20
CA ARG A 124 -1.78 -1.16 17.10
C ARG A 124 -3.22 -1.30 17.53
N LEU A 125 -4.06 -1.85 16.66
CA LEU A 125 -5.48 -2.07 16.95
C LEU A 125 -5.76 -3.46 17.53
N HIS A 126 -4.80 -4.37 17.40
CA HIS A 126 -4.85 -5.72 17.95
C HIS A 126 -3.82 -5.90 19.05
N ARG A 127 -4.09 -6.81 19.98
CA ARG A 127 -3.18 -7.12 21.07
C ARG A 127 -1.92 -7.79 20.51
N THR A 128 -0.80 -7.54 21.18
CA THR A 128 0.51 -8.12 20.81
C THR A 128 0.52 -9.64 20.87
N GLU A 129 -0.28 -10.20 21.76
CA GLU A 129 -0.43 -11.63 21.97
C GLU A 129 -1.10 -12.31 20.77
N ASP A 130 -1.96 -11.59 20.05
CA ASP A 130 -2.72 -12.12 18.92
C ASP A 130 -1.98 -11.91 17.58
N PHE A 131 -1.29 -10.77 17.42
CA PHE A 131 -0.58 -10.42 16.19
C PHE A 131 0.70 -9.62 16.45
N GLU A 132 1.80 -10.08 15.86
CA GLU A 132 3.08 -9.37 15.91
C GLU A 132 3.10 -8.08 15.07
N GLY A 133 4.04 -7.19 15.44
CA GLY A 133 4.34 -5.96 14.70
C GLY A 133 4.65 -4.77 15.59
N THR A 134 5.46 -3.86 15.08
CA THR A 134 5.86 -2.63 15.78
C THR A 134 4.84 -1.51 15.67
N GLY A 135 3.86 -1.62 14.75
CA GLY A 135 2.89 -0.55 14.47
C GLY A 135 3.46 0.57 13.60
N VAL A 136 4.59 0.33 12.92
CA VAL A 136 5.23 1.30 12.01
C VAL A 136 4.75 1.13 10.55
N GLY A 137 4.27 -0.06 10.19
CA GLY A 137 3.94 -0.40 8.79
C GLY A 137 2.92 0.53 8.12
N LEU A 138 1.75 0.74 8.72
CA LEU A 138 0.76 1.67 8.17
C LEU A 138 1.24 3.14 8.23
N ALA A 139 2.06 3.51 9.22
CA ALA A 139 2.68 4.83 9.23
C ALA A 139 3.65 5.03 8.04
N ASN A 140 4.41 3.99 7.66
CA ASN A 140 5.22 4.00 6.44
C ASN A 140 4.35 4.15 5.19
N VAL A 141 3.23 3.40 5.11
CA VAL A 141 2.28 3.52 3.99
C VAL A 141 1.80 4.95 3.83
N ARG A 142 1.28 5.56 4.91
CA ARG A 142 0.83 6.97 4.87
C ARG A 142 1.93 7.93 4.50
N ARG A 143 3.15 7.72 5.01
CA ARG A 143 4.30 8.58 4.69
C ARG A 143 4.66 8.49 3.21
N ILE A 144 4.80 7.29 2.67
CA ILE A 144 5.16 7.06 1.27
C ILE A 144 4.10 7.64 0.35
N ILE A 145 2.83 7.32 0.60
CA ILE A 145 1.72 7.79 -0.22
C ILE A 145 1.59 9.31 -0.16
N GLY A 146 1.77 9.92 1.02
CA GLY A 146 1.81 11.38 1.16
C GLY A 146 2.94 12.02 0.36
N ARG A 147 4.11 11.37 0.25
CA ARG A 147 5.20 11.84 -0.62
C ARG A 147 4.89 11.77 -2.11
N HIS A 148 3.98 10.88 -2.51
CA HIS A 148 3.44 10.81 -3.86
C HIS A 148 2.24 11.74 -4.09
N GLY A 149 1.87 12.57 -3.10
CA GLY A 149 0.72 13.46 -3.17
C GLY A 149 -0.63 12.77 -2.98
N GLY A 150 -0.62 11.52 -2.52
CA GLY A 150 -1.80 10.69 -2.33
C GLY A 150 -2.36 10.72 -0.91
N ARG A 151 -3.40 9.91 -0.69
CA ARG A 151 -4.11 9.79 0.60
C ARG A 151 -4.23 8.32 1.00
N THR A 152 -4.46 8.08 2.29
CA THR A 152 -4.63 6.72 2.83
C THR A 152 -5.79 6.69 3.81
N TRP A 153 -6.60 5.64 3.75
CA TRP A 153 -7.69 5.40 4.70
C TRP A 153 -7.93 3.91 4.86
N GLY A 154 -8.77 3.55 5.82
CA GLY A 154 -9.13 2.16 6.07
C GLY A 154 -10.55 2.03 6.56
N GLU A 155 -11.17 0.93 6.20
CA GLU A 155 -12.51 0.53 6.61
C GLU A 155 -12.40 -0.88 7.18
N GLY A 156 -13.24 -1.22 8.15
CA GLY A 156 -13.21 -2.56 8.71
C GLY A 156 -14.32 -2.80 9.71
N LYS A 157 -14.55 -4.08 9.99
CA LYS A 157 -15.51 -4.52 10.98
C LYS A 157 -14.99 -5.75 11.69
N VAL A 158 -15.06 -5.73 13.02
CA VAL A 158 -14.54 -6.81 13.87
C VAL A 158 -15.22 -8.13 13.47
N GLY A 159 -14.40 -9.12 13.10
CA GLY A 159 -14.83 -10.44 12.66
C GLY A 159 -15.22 -10.56 11.18
N GLU A 160 -15.23 -9.46 10.43
CA GLU A 160 -15.65 -9.43 9.02
C GLU A 160 -14.54 -8.93 8.07
N GLY A 161 -13.36 -8.59 8.60
CA GLY A 161 -12.20 -8.15 7.82
C GLY A 161 -12.02 -6.65 7.73
N ALA A 162 -11.09 -6.26 6.87
CA ALA A 162 -10.67 -4.88 6.67
C ALA A 162 -10.36 -4.60 5.21
N THR A 163 -10.52 -3.34 4.82
CA THR A 163 -10.07 -2.81 3.53
C THR A 163 -9.20 -1.60 3.78
N PHE A 164 -7.98 -1.62 3.28
CA PHE A 164 -7.05 -0.51 3.32
C PHE A 164 -6.89 0.08 1.93
N TYR A 165 -6.98 1.40 1.87
CA TYR A 165 -6.96 2.14 0.62
C TYR A 165 -5.77 3.09 0.60
N PHE A 166 -5.22 3.28 -0.58
CA PHE A 166 -4.37 4.42 -0.88
C PHE A 166 -4.73 5.02 -2.24
N SER A 167 -4.53 6.32 -2.38
CA SER A 167 -4.68 6.99 -3.66
C SER A 167 -3.36 7.51 -4.18
N LEU A 168 -3.28 7.71 -5.49
CA LEU A 168 -2.19 8.41 -6.17
C LEU A 168 -2.80 9.39 -7.17
N PRO A 169 -2.29 10.63 -7.28
CA PRO A 169 -2.80 11.59 -8.26
C PRO A 169 -2.74 11.01 -9.67
N LEU A 170 -3.80 11.20 -10.45
CA LEU A 170 -3.76 10.92 -11.87
C LEU A 170 -2.66 11.77 -12.48
N THR A 171 -1.66 11.12 -13.08
CA THR A 171 -0.72 11.88 -13.89
C THR A 171 -1.48 12.31 -15.13
N ARG A 172 -1.85 13.59 -15.18
CA ARG A 172 -2.34 14.21 -16.42
C ARG A 172 -1.26 13.92 -17.48
N ARG A 173 -1.62 13.22 -18.56
CA ARG A 173 -0.73 13.13 -19.73
C ARG A 173 -0.37 14.58 -20.07
N ILE A 174 0.90 14.95 -19.90
CA ILE A 174 1.42 16.12 -20.57
C ILE A 174 1.43 15.71 -22.04
N HIS A 175 0.36 16.07 -22.76
CA HIS A 175 0.40 16.16 -24.21
C HIS A 175 1.24 17.40 -24.53
N ASP A 176 2.24 17.20 -25.40
CA ASP A 176 2.93 18.19 -26.21
C ASP A 176 3.71 19.32 -25.52
N ASP A 177 4.95 19.00 -25.10
CA ASP A 177 6.08 19.87 -25.44
C ASP A 177 6.77 19.24 -26.66
N ALA A 178 6.19 19.46 -27.85
CA ALA A 178 6.97 19.36 -29.07
C ALA A 178 8.01 20.50 -29.01
N PRO A 179 9.31 20.26 -29.24
CA PRO A 179 10.23 21.36 -29.42
C PRO A 179 9.77 22.13 -30.67
N ASP A 180 9.57 23.44 -30.52
CA ASP A 180 9.42 24.37 -31.64
C ASP A 180 10.57 24.08 -32.62
N GLN A 181 10.26 23.40 -33.72
CA GLN A 181 11.15 23.35 -34.86
C GLN A 181 11.17 24.76 -35.44
N GLU A 182 12.18 25.54 -35.07
CA GLU A 182 12.60 26.73 -35.80
C GLU A 182 12.78 26.32 -37.27
N TYR A 183 11.84 26.75 -38.11
CA TYR A 183 12.01 26.75 -39.55
C TYR A 183 13.10 27.76 -39.89
N PHE A 184 14.35 27.30 -39.90
CA PHE A 184 15.40 27.91 -40.69
C PHE A 184 15.08 27.64 -42.16
N THR A 185 14.60 28.66 -42.87
CA THR A 185 14.77 28.76 -44.32
C THR A 185 15.14 30.19 -44.65
N GLY A 186 16.25 30.32 -45.36
CA GLY A 186 16.73 31.58 -45.92
C GLY A 186 16.08 31.92 -47.24
#